data_AF-A0A0G1NC97-F1
#
_entry.id   AF-A0A0G1NC97-F1
#
_cell.length_a   1.000
_cell.length_b   1.000
_cell.length_c   1.000
_cell.angle_alpha   90.00
_cell.angle_beta   90.00
_cell.angle_gamma   90.00
#
_symmetry.space_group_name_H-M   'P 1'
#
loop_
_entity.id
_entity.type
_entity.pdbx_description
1 polymer ?
#
loop_
_entity_poly.entity_id
_entity_poly.type
_entity_poly.pdbx_seq_one_letter_code
_entity_poly.pdbx_strand_id
1 'polypeptide(L)'
;MTQRKFPWFLAVALFIITGVNSVANYYSWYWTIRWFDMPMHFAGGAWLAGVTIWWKFFSGRQDMSSVAPTITRLIVWGVGGAFVIGLGWEVYESVVSFLTQGHINNIQDTISDLFLDMAGGTLVAILYNIRKRYA
;
A
#
# COMPACT_ATOMS: atom_id res chain seq x y z
N MET A 1 0.53 -22.75 -15.84
CA MET A 1 1.30 -21.51 -15.63
C MET A 1 2.34 -21.77 -14.54
N THR A 2 3.62 -21.51 -14.80
CA THR A 2 4.68 -21.76 -13.82
C THR A 2 4.60 -20.70 -12.73
N GLN A 3 4.44 -21.12 -11.47
CA GLN A 3 4.40 -20.17 -10.36
C GLN A 3 5.74 -19.44 -10.24
N ARG A 4 5.69 -18.11 -10.11
CA ARG A 4 6.88 -17.28 -9.92
C ARG A 4 7.10 -16.99 -8.45
N LYS A 5 8.37 -16.88 -8.07
CA LYS A 5 8.78 -16.49 -6.72
C LYS A 5 8.32 -15.06 -6.40
N PHE A 6 8.09 -14.79 -5.12
CA PHE A 6 7.78 -13.44 -4.65
C PHE A 6 8.97 -12.50 -4.91
N PRO A 7 8.74 -11.23 -5.30
CA PRO A 7 9.84 -10.32 -5.60
C PRO A 7 10.58 -9.93 -4.32
N TRP A 8 11.89 -10.15 -4.28
CA TRP A 8 12.71 -9.87 -3.09
C TRP A 8 12.66 -8.40 -2.65
N PHE A 9 12.55 -7.47 -3.59
CA PHE A 9 12.48 -6.03 -3.28
C PHE A 9 11.18 -5.65 -2.56
N LEU A 10 10.07 -6.34 -2.84
CA LEU A 10 8.81 -6.15 -2.09
C LEU A 10 8.95 -6.70 -0.67
N ALA A 11 9.72 -7.78 -0.47
CA ALA A 11 10.00 -8.29 0.87
C ALA A 11 10.88 -7.31 1.66
N VAL A 12 11.93 -6.78 1.03
CA VAL A 12 12.79 -5.75 1.64
C VAL A 12 12.00 -4.49 1.99
N ALA A 13 11.15 -4.01 1.07
CA ALA A 13 10.27 -2.87 1.34
C ALA A 13 9.35 -3.13 2.54
N LEU A 14 8.76 -4.32 2.66
CA LEU A 14 7.96 -4.70 3.82
C LEU A 14 8.77 -4.61 5.13
N PHE A 15 9.96 -5.21 5.16
CA PHE A 15 10.81 -5.16 6.36
C PHE A 15 11.22 -3.74 6.75
N ILE A 16 11.49 -2.87 5.77
CA ILE A 16 11.78 -1.46 6.03
C ILE A 16 10.55 -0.75 6.60
N ILE A 17 9.39 -0.86 5.95
CA ILE A 17 8.14 -0.23 6.41
C ILE A 17 7.79 -0.70 7.82
N THR A 18 7.82 -2.02 8.07
CA THR A 18 7.55 -2.56 9.40
C THR A 18 8.58 -2.10 10.43
N GLY A 19 9.88 -2.10 10.10
CA GLY A 19 10.92 -1.63 11.00
C GLY A 19 10.74 -0.16 11.38
N VAL A 20 10.46 0.70 10.39
CA VAL A 20 10.18 2.12 10.59
C VAL A 20 8.91 2.32 11.42
N ASN A 21 7.83 1.60 11.12
CA ASN A 21 6.59 1.64 11.89
C ASN A 21 6.80 1.24 13.37
N SER A 22 7.59 0.18 13.63
CA SER A 22 7.90 -0.25 14.99
C SER A 22 8.69 0.81 15.78
N VAL A 23 9.70 1.41 15.15
CA VAL A 23 10.48 2.50 15.75
C VAL A 23 9.58 3.72 16.02
N ALA A 24 8.73 4.08 15.05
CA ALA A 24 7.81 5.19 15.17
C ALA A 24 6.80 5.01 16.31
N ASN A 25 6.25 3.82 16.48
CA ASN A 25 5.38 3.50 17.61
C ASN A 25 6.14 3.58 18.94
N TYR A 26 7.34 3.00 19.03
CA TYR A 26 8.16 2.99 20.25
C TYR A 26 8.52 4.40 20.73
N TYR A 27 8.86 5.30 19.81
CA TYR A 27 9.20 6.70 20.12
C TYR A 27 8.03 7.67 19.99
N SER A 28 6.80 7.15 19.81
CA SER A 28 5.59 7.94 19.65
C SER A 28 5.63 8.98 18.52
N TRP A 29 6.34 8.70 17.42
CA TRP A 29 6.50 9.62 16.29
C TRP A 29 5.18 10.00 15.63
N TYR A 30 4.19 9.11 15.60
CA TYR A 30 2.84 9.41 15.11
C TYR A 30 2.16 10.56 15.89
N TRP A 31 2.49 10.71 17.18
CA TRP A 31 1.93 11.76 18.03
C TRP A 31 2.83 12.99 18.13
N THR A 32 4.15 12.84 17.99
CA THR A 32 5.11 13.94 18.14
C THR A 32 5.50 14.61 16.80
N ILE A 33 5.42 13.88 15.68
CA ILE A 33 5.81 14.34 14.34
C ILE A 33 4.58 14.27 13.44
N ARG A 34 3.82 15.37 13.38
CA ARG A 34 2.48 15.42 12.73
C ARG A 34 2.42 14.96 11.27
N TRP A 35 3.52 15.07 10.52
CA TRP A 35 3.54 14.68 9.10
C TRP A 35 4.05 13.25 8.89
N PHE A 36 4.52 12.55 9.94
CA PHE A 36 5.18 11.25 9.81
C PHE A 36 4.27 10.15 9.27
N ASP A 37 2.97 10.29 9.51
CA ASP A 37 1.99 9.31 9.06
C ASP A 37 1.82 9.29 7.52
N MET A 38 1.89 10.47 6.91
CA MET A 38 1.77 10.65 5.47
C MET A 38 2.75 9.80 4.63
N PRO A 39 4.07 9.82 4.85
CA PRO A 39 4.99 8.95 4.11
C PRO A 39 4.79 7.47 4.42
N MET A 40 4.26 7.11 5.60
CA MET A 40 3.96 5.72 5.95
C MET A 40 2.77 5.19 5.14
N HIS A 41 1.68 5.96 5.04
CA HIS A 41 0.55 5.64 4.15
C HIS A 41 0.98 5.55 2.69
N PHE A 42 1.71 6.56 2.20
CA PHE A 42 2.22 6.52 0.82
C PHE A 42 3.06 5.25 0.54
N ALA A 43 3.98 4.90 1.45
CA ALA A 43 4.82 3.71 1.30
C ALA A 43 4.01 2.41 1.42
N GLY A 44 3.05 2.35 2.34
CA GLY A 44 2.12 1.24 2.52
C GLY A 44 1.27 1.00 1.28
N GLY A 45 0.61 2.03 0.77
CA GLY A 45 -0.18 1.97 -0.46
C GLY A 45 0.64 1.57 -1.69
N ALA A 46 1.87 2.10 -1.83
CA ALA A 46 2.79 1.68 -2.89
C ALA A 46 3.14 0.18 -2.77
N TRP A 47 3.47 -0.29 -1.56
CA TRP A 47 3.77 -1.70 -1.32
C TRP A 47 2.59 -2.61 -1.65
N LEU A 48 1.39 -2.27 -1.17
CA LEU A 48 0.15 -3.02 -1.39
C LEU A 48 -0.23 -3.09 -2.87
N ALA A 49 -0.08 -1.99 -3.61
CA ALA A 49 -0.28 -1.98 -5.05
C ALA A 49 0.74 -2.90 -5.75
N GLY A 50 2.01 -2.85 -5.36
CA GLY A 50 3.05 -3.72 -5.90
C GLY A 50 2.76 -5.21 -5.68
N VAL A 51 2.33 -5.58 -4.47
CA VAL A 51 1.92 -6.94 -4.14
C VAL A 51 0.69 -7.36 -4.94
N THR A 52 -0.34 -6.52 -5.00
CA THR A 52 -1.59 -6.83 -5.72
C THR A 52 -1.33 -7.01 -7.22
N ILE A 53 -0.55 -6.13 -7.83
CA ILE A 53 -0.14 -6.21 -9.23
C ILE A 53 0.70 -7.48 -9.48
N TRP A 54 1.69 -7.76 -8.62
CA TRP A 54 2.47 -8.99 -8.71
C TRP A 54 1.60 -10.23 -8.64
N TRP A 55 0.73 -10.30 -7.64
CA TRP A 55 -0.13 -11.45 -7.42
C TRP A 55 -1.08 -11.67 -8.59
N LYS A 56 -1.71 -10.61 -9.10
CA LYS A 56 -2.71 -10.71 -10.17
C LYS A 56 -2.12 -11.02 -11.54
N PHE A 57 -0.97 -10.45 -11.89
CA PHE A 57 -0.44 -10.50 -13.25
C PHE A 57 0.85 -11.31 -13.39
N PHE A 58 1.65 -11.48 -12.33
CA PHE A 58 3.01 -12.02 -12.44
C PHE A 58 3.27 -13.29 -11.62
N SER A 59 2.44 -13.61 -10.63
CA SER A 59 2.63 -14.79 -9.78
C SER A 59 2.45 -16.13 -10.50
N GLY A 60 1.75 -16.14 -11.64
CA GLY A 60 1.34 -17.36 -12.34
C GLY A 60 0.22 -18.13 -11.64
N ARG A 61 -0.41 -17.56 -10.60
CA ARG A 61 -1.51 -18.16 -9.81
C ARG A 61 -2.91 -17.72 -10.26
N GLN A 62 -3.00 -16.86 -11.27
CA GLN A 62 -4.24 -16.23 -11.70
C GLN A 62 -4.33 -16.29 -13.23
N ASP A 63 -5.55 -16.45 -13.75
CA ASP A 63 -5.81 -16.60 -15.20
C ASP A 63 -5.36 -15.38 -16.02
N MET A 64 -5.28 -14.21 -15.39
CA MET A 64 -4.83 -12.97 -16.04
C MET A 64 -3.31 -12.89 -16.25
N SER A 65 -2.54 -13.87 -15.80
CA SER A 65 -1.07 -13.87 -15.93
C SER A 65 -0.55 -14.14 -17.34
N SER A 66 -1.41 -14.57 -18.28
CA SER A 66 -1.07 -14.76 -19.69
C SER A 66 -1.21 -13.49 -20.54
N VAL A 67 -1.85 -12.44 -20.04
CA VAL A 67 -2.12 -11.21 -20.79
C VAL A 67 -1.36 -10.05 -20.18
N ALA A 68 -0.56 -9.34 -20.99
CA ALA A 68 0.16 -8.17 -20.53
C ALA A 68 -0.83 -7.11 -19.99
N PRO A 69 -0.66 -6.61 -18.74
CA PRO A 69 -1.62 -5.68 -18.16
C PRO A 69 -1.58 -4.33 -18.88
N THR A 70 -2.75 -3.70 -19.00
CA THR A 70 -2.90 -2.30 -19.45
C THR A 70 -2.78 -1.36 -18.27
N ILE A 71 -2.48 -0.08 -18.51
CA ILE A 71 -2.41 0.94 -17.43
C ILE A 71 -3.70 0.99 -16.62
N THR A 72 -4.86 0.92 -17.26
CA THR A 72 -6.16 0.87 -16.57
C THR A 72 -6.27 -0.31 -15.63
N ARG A 73 -5.84 -1.50 -16.05
CA ARG A 73 -5.85 -2.71 -15.19
C ARG A 73 -4.86 -2.58 -14.03
N LEU A 74 -3.70 -1.96 -14.25
CA LEU A 74 -2.72 -1.71 -13.18
C LEU A 74 -3.29 -0.73 -12.15
N ILE A 75 -3.97 0.33 -12.59
CA ILE A 75 -4.62 1.30 -11.69
C ILE A 75 -5.73 0.60 -10.91
N VAL A 76 -6.67 -0.08 -11.58
CA VAL A 76 -7.82 -0.73 -10.91
C VAL A 76 -7.36 -1.72 -9.84
N TRP A 77 -6.42 -2.60 -10.16
CA TRP A 77 -5.96 -3.60 -9.20
C TRP A 77 -4.97 -3.04 -8.18
N GLY A 78 -4.04 -2.18 -8.60
CA GLY A 78 -3.04 -1.60 -7.71
C GLY A 78 -3.66 -0.62 -6.72
N VAL A 79 -4.35 0.42 -7.23
CA VAL A 79 -5.00 1.45 -6.41
C VAL A 79 -6.20 0.87 -5.66
N GLY A 80 -7.01 0.02 -6.31
CA GLY A 80 -8.12 -0.62 -5.62
C GLY A 80 -7.67 -1.55 -4.49
N GLY A 81 -6.58 -2.30 -4.69
CA GLY A 81 -5.98 -3.13 -3.64
C GLY A 81 -5.43 -2.29 -2.47
N ALA A 82 -4.72 -1.20 -2.78
CA ALA A 82 -4.25 -0.27 -1.76
C ALA A 82 -5.41 0.36 -0.98
N PHE A 83 -6.44 0.86 -1.66
CA PHE A 83 -7.62 1.48 -1.05
C PHE A 83 -8.37 0.52 -0.11
N VAL A 84 -8.62 -0.73 -0.53
CA VAL A 84 -9.39 -1.68 0.29
C VAL A 84 -8.65 -2.02 1.59
N ILE A 85 -7.33 -2.23 1.51
CA ILE A 85 -6.53 -2.56 2.69
C ILE A 85 -6.29 -1.32 3.55
N GLY A 86 -6.03 -0.16 2.95
CA GLY A 86 -5.93 1.13 3.63
C GLY A 86 -7.21 1.48 4.39
N LEU A 87 -8.38 1.28 3.78
CA LEU A 87 -9.66 1.45 4.47
C LEU A 87 -9.82 0.50 5.66
N GLY A 88 -9.33 -0.73 5.54
CA GLY A 88 -9.27 -1.65 6.67
C GLY A 88 -8.35 -1.17 7.80
N TRP A 89 -7.23 -0.53 7.44
CA TRP A 89 -6.29 0.07 8.40
C TRP A 89 -6.93 1.24 9.15
N GLU A 90 -7.60 2.15 8.46
CA GLU A 90 -8.32 3.28 9.06
C GLU A 90 -9.42 2.85 10.03
N VAL A 91 -10.14 1.78 9.69
CA VAL A 91 -11.12 1.17 10.59
C VAL A 91 -10.42 0.59 11.83
N TYR A 92 -9.30 -0.09 11.65
CA TYR A 92 -8.49 -0.62 12.75
C TYR A 92 -8.04 0.51 13.69
N GLU A 93 -7.48 1.58 13.15
CA GLU A 93 -7.02 2.71 13.96
C GLU A 93 -8.17 3.40 14.68
N SER A 94 -9.29 3.62 14.00
CA SER A 94 -10.50 4.18 14.62
C SER A 94 -10.99 3.33 15.80
N VAL A 95 -10.92 1.99 15.69
CA VAL A 95 -11.26 1.07 16.77
C VAL A 95 -10.25 1.18 17.92
N VAL A 96 -8.94 1.18 17.63
CA VAL A 96 -7.90 1.32 18.65
C VAL A 96 -8.01 2.66 19.38
N SER A 97 -8.22 3.74 18.65
CA SER A 97 -8.41 5.09 19.18
C SER A 97 -9.64 5.15 20.08
N PHE A 98 -10.76 4.56 19.65
CA PHE A 98 -11.96 4.48 20.50
C PHE A 98 -11.71 3.72 21.80
N LEU A 99 -11.01 2.58 21.73
CA LEU A 99 -10.72 1.74 22.90
C LEU A 99 -9.68 2.33 23.86
N THR A 100 -8.77 3.20 23.38
CA THR A 100 -7.65 3.72 24.17
C THR A 100 -7.79 5.19 24.55
N GLN A 101 -8.47 6.00 23.74
CA GLN A 101 -8.63 7.45 23.89
C GLN A 101 -10.09 7.88 24.07
N GLY A 102 -11.06 7.00 23.78
CA GLY A 102 -12.49 7.28 23.96
C GLY A 102 -13.14 8.08 22.83
N HIS A 103 -12.43 8.31 21.72
CA HIS A 103 -12.96 8.91 20.51
C HIS A 103 -12.42 8.20 19.27
N ILE A 104 -13.10 8.34 18.13
CA ILE A 104 -12.62 7.80 16.85
C ILE A 104 -11.55 8.71 16.23
N ASN A 105 -10.88 8.22 15.19
CA ASN A 105 -9.91 9.00 14.43
C ASN A 105 -10.55 10.23 13.76
N ASN A 106 -9.71 11.21 13.47
CA ASN A 106 -10.14 12.40 12.75
C ASN A 106 -10.44 12.03 11.28
N ILE A 107 -11.65 12.32 10.82
CA ILE A 107 -12.10 12.01 9.45
C ILE A 107 -11.20 12.66 8.38
N GLN A 108 -10.64 13.85 8.66
CA GLN A 108 -9.73 14.53 7.73
C GLN A 108 -8.39 13.79 7.58
N ASP A 109 -7.93 13.16 8.66
CA ASP A 109 -6.72 12.32 8.69
C ASP A 109 -6.97 11.10 7.80
N THR A 110 -8.01 10.32 8.12
CA THR A 110 -8.45 9.16 7.35
C THR A 110 -8.61 9.41 5.86
N ILE A 111 -9.18 10.56 5.47
CA ILE A 111 -9.31 10.92 4.04
C ILE A 111 -7.92 11.18 3.41
N SER A 112 -7.05 11.87 4.14
CA SER A 112 -5.68 12.17 3.69
C SER A 112 -4.85 10.90 3.56
N ASP A 113 -5.00 9.98 4.50
CA ASP A 113 -4.30 8.70 4.56
C ASP A 113 -4.73 7.78 3.41
N LEU A 114 -6.03 7.63 3.18
CA LEU A 114 -6.56 6.91 2.02
C LEU A 114 -6.12 7.53 0.70
N PHE A 115 -6.06 8.87 0.63
CA PHE A 115 -5.56 9.56 -0.55
C PHE A 115 -4.08 9.22 -0.80
N LEU A 116 -3.26 9.19 0.25
CA LEU A 116 -1.83 8.87 0.15
C LEU A 116 -1.59 7.40 -0.18
N ASP A 117 -2.39 6.48 0.35
CA ASP A 117 -2.37 5.07 -0.03
C ASP A 117 -2.63 4.91 -1.54
N MET A 118 -3.67 5.59 -2.04
CA MET A 118 -4.01 5.59 -3.47
C MET A 118 -2.94 6.27 -4.33
N ALA A 119 -2.31 7.34 -3.84
CA ALA A 119 -1.23 8.04 -4.53
C ALA A 119 0.01 7.14 -4.67
N GLY A 120 0.39 6.44 -3.60
CA GLY A 120 1.45 5.43 -3.63
C GLY A 120 1.15 4.31 -4.62
N GLY A 121 -0.09 3.81 -4.61
CA GLY A 121 -0.52 2.78 -5.57
C GLY A 121 -0.51 3.26 -7.03
N THR A 122 -0.89 4.51 -7.26
CA THR A 122 -0.87 5.14 -8.59
C THR A 122 0.56 5.29 -9.11
N LEU A 123 1.50 5.70 -8.25
CA LEU A 123 2.92 5.78 -8.62
C LEU A 123 3.44 4.42 -9.12
N VAL A 124 3.13 3.33 -8.39
CA VAL A 124 3.57 1.98 -8.79
C VAL A 124 2.97 1.56 -10.14
N ALA A 125 1.70 1.85 -10.38
CA ALA A 125 1.06 1.56 -11.67
C ALA A 125 1.74 2.33 -12.83
N ILE A 126 2.07 3.60 -12.63
CA ILE A 126 2.77 4.45 -13.62
C ILE A 126 4.18 3.92 -13.87
N LEU A 127 4.97 3.69 -12.82
CA LEU A 127 6.35 3.21 -12.94
C LEU A 127 6.42 1.87 -13.67
N TYR A 128 5.49 0.96 -13.38
CA TYR A 128 5.40 -0.31 -14.10
C TYR A 128 5.10 -0.08 -15.59
N ASN A 129 4.12 0.77 -15.91
CA ASN A 129 3.73 1.04 -17.30
C ASN A 129 4.84 1.73 -18.08
N ILE A 130 5.61 2.62 -17.46
CA ILE A 130 6.82 3.22 -18.05
C ILE A 130 7.84 2.12 -18.35
N ARG A 131 8.19 1.30 -17.35
CA ARG A 131 9.17 0.21 -17.54
C ARG A 131 8.76 -0.76 -18.65
N LYS A 132 7.47 -1.09 -18.74
CA LYS A 132 6.92 -1.95 -19.81
C LYS A 132 7.13 -1.36 -21.22
N ARG A 133 7.13 -0.03 -21.37
CA ARG A 133 7.31 0.64 -22.68
C ARG A 133 8.76 0.63 -23.18
N TYR A 134 9.72 0.48 -22.27
CA TYR A 134 11.17 0.55 -22.58
C TYR A 134 11.90 -0.79 -22.44
N ALA A 135 11.18 -1.89 -22.21
CA ALA A 135 11.69 -3.25 -22.11
C ALA A 135 11.20 -4.08 -23.29
#